data_AF-A0A356CUB7-F1
#
_entry.id   AF-A0A356CUB7-F1
#
_cell.length_a   1.000
_cell.length_b   1.000
_cell.length_c   1.000
_cell.angle_alpha   90.00
_cell.angle_beta   90.00
_cell.angle_gamma   90.00
#
_symmetry.space_group_name_H-M   'P 1'
#
loop_
_entity.id
_entity.type
_entity.pdbx_description
1 polymer ?
#
loop_
_entity_poly.entity_id
_entity_poly.type
_entity_poly.pdbx_seq_one_letter_code
_entity_poly.pdbx_strand_id
1 'polypeptide(L)' 'MKNAEYNFNLLKQKRIERGLSILDIANQLCLAERQILSIEENKPHHFPSPSLKLVCVRKYAQVLDLKISEVFQTDEISTQ' A
#
# COMPACT_ATOMS: atom_id res chain seq x y z
N MET A 1 17.95 1.29 10.07
CA MET A 1 17.20 1.31 8.79
C MET A 1 15.81 1.79 9.13
N LYS A 2 15.26 2.82 8.45
CA LYS A 2 13.87 3.23 8.71
C LYS A 2 12.99 2.04 8.32
N ASN A 3 12.26 1.47 9.28
CA ASN A 3 11.19 0.53 8.96
C ASN A 3 10.25 1.27 8.01
N ALA A 4 9.95 0.66 6.85
CA ALA A 4 8.98 1.25 5.95
C ALA A 4 7.64 1.35 6.70
N GLU A 5 6.94 2.48 6.57
CA GLU A 5 5.66 2.71 7.27
C GLU A 5 4.60 1.65 6.94
N TYR A 6 4.79 0.88 5.87
CA TYR A 6 3.95 -0.24 5.46
C TYR A 6 4.73 -1.25 4.58
N ASN A 7 4.20 -2.47 4.47
CA ASN A 7 4.73 -3.55 3.65
C ASN A 7 4.30 -3.41 2.18
N PHE A 8 5.05 -2.60 1.42
CA PHE A 8 4.80 -2.38 -0.02
C PHE A 8 4.99 -3.64 -0.87
N ASN A 9 5.87 -4.57 -0.47
CA ASN A 9 6.10 -5.83 -1.18
C ASN A 9 4.87 -6.74 -1.11
N LEU A 10 4.21 -6.83 0.06
CA LEU A 10 3.00 -7.62 0.23
C LEU A 10 1.87 -7.13 -0.67
N LEU A 11 1.66 -5.81 -0.77
CA LEU A 11 0.64 -5.23 -1.66
C LEU A 11 0.89 -5.60 -3.12
N LYS A 12 2.14 -5.44 -3.58
CA LYS A 12 2.54 -5.79 -4.94
C LYS A 12 2.35 -7.27 -5.24
N GLN A 13 2.81 -8.14 -4.35
CA GLN A 13 2.66 -9.59 -4.49
C GLN A 13 1.18 -9.99 -4.55
N LYS A 14 0.37 -9.51 -3.61
CA LYS A 14 -1.06 -9.85 -3.55
C LYS A 14 -1.84 -9.36 -4.77
N ARG A 15 -1.49 -8.20 -5.32
CA ARG A 15 -2.06 -7.74 -6.60
C ARG A 15 -1.73 -8.70 -7.75
N ILE A 16 -0.46 -9.11 -7.86
CA ILE A 16 -0.01 -10.04 -8.90
C ILE A 16 -0.68 -11.41 -8.75
N GLU A 17 -0.79 -11.93 -7.53
CA GLU A 17 -1.50 -13.19 -7.23
C GLU A 17 -2.97 -13.16 -7.66
N ARG A 18 -3.62 -11.99 -7.57
CA ARG A 18 -4.99 -11.77 -8.05
C ARG A 18 -5.10 -11.53 -9.55
N GLY A 19 -3.98 -11.51 -10.28
CA GLY A 19 -3.94 -11.25 -11.72
C GLY A 19 -4.33 -9.82 -12.11
N LEU A 20 -4.26 -8.86 -11.18
CA LEU A 20 -4.65 -7.48 -11.44
C LEU A 20 -3.48 -6.69 -12.05
N SER A 21 -3.71 -6.02 -13.17
CA SER A 21 -2.75 -5.06 -13.72
C SER A 21 -2.66 -3.81 -12.85
N ILE A 22 -1.65 -2.96 -13.11
CA ILE A 22 -1.52 -1.65 -12.46
C ILE A 22 -2.73 -0.76 -12.79
N LEU A 23 -3.23 -0.83 -14.02
CA LEU A 23 -4.40 -0.07 -14.45
C LEU A 23 -5.70 -0.54 -13.76
N ASP A 24 -5.89 -1.85 -13.60
CA ASP A 24 -7.09 -2.40 -12.95
C ASP A 24 -7.23 -1.88 -11.52
N ILE A 25 -6.13 -1.95 -10.75
CA ILE A 25 -6.14 -1.50 -9.37
C ILE A 25 -6.20 0.03 -9.27
N ALA A 26 -5.57 0.75 -10.20
CA ALA A 26 -5.66 2.21 -10.28
C ALA A 26 -7.12 2.64 -10.47
N ASN A 27 -7.85 1.99 -11.37
CA ASN A 27 -9.26 2.25 -11.62
C ASN A 27 -10.12 1.93 -10.38
N GLN A 28 -9.90 0.80 -9.71
CA GLN A 28 -10.63 0.43 -8.49
C GLN A 28 -10.41 1.42 -7.33
N LEU A 29 -9.21 1.99 -7.24
CA LEU A 29 -8.86 2.96 -6.19
C LEU A 29 -9.12 4.43 -6.58
N CYS A 30 -9.56 4.68 -7.82
CA CYS A 30 -9.64 6.02 -8.41
C CYS A 30 -8.30 6.79 -8.30
N LEU A 31 -7.20 6.12 -8.62
CA LEU A 31 -5.84 6.66 -8.62
C LEU A 31 -5.23 6.61 -10.02
N ALA A 32 -4.11 7.29 -10.22
CA ALA A 32 -3.30 7.13 -11.42
C ALA A 32 -2.31 5.96 -11.27
N GLU A 33 -1.92 5.32 -12.37
CA GLU A 33 -0.95 4.20 -12.36
C GLU A 33 0.38 4.58 -11.67
N ARG A 34 0.88 5.80 -11.89
CA ARG A 34 2.07 6.34 -11.22
C ARG A 34 1.95 6.36 -9.68
N GLN A 35 0.74 6.50 -9.14
CA GLN A 35 0.49 6.47 -7.70
C GLN A 35 0.53 5.03 -7.17
N ILE A 36 0.02 4.06 -7.93
CA ILE A 36 0.14 2.64 -7.59
C ILE A 36 1.60 2.21 -7.57
N LEU A 37 2.37 2.54 -8.62
CA LEU A 37 3.81 2.27 -8.68
C LEU A 37 4.56 2.92 -7.50
N SER A 38 4.22 4.17 -7.18
CA SER A 38 4.79 4.88 -6.03
C SER A 38 4.50 4.19 -4.68
N ILE A 39 3.32 3.58 -4.53
CA ILE A 39 2.98 2.76 -3.36
C ILE A 39 3.81 1.47 -3.35
N GLU A 40 3.85 0.73 -4.46
CA GLU A 40 4.50 -0.59 -4.55
C GLU A 40 6.04 -0.53 -4.50
N GLU A 41 6.64 0.61 -4.82
CA GLU A 41 8.07 0.85 -4.77
C GLU A 41 8.49 1.73 -3.58
N ASN A 42 7.54 2.09 -2.72
CA ASN A 42 7.71 3.02 -1.60
C ASN A 42 8.40 4.35 -1.97
N LYS A 43 8.04 4.93 -3.12
CA LYS A 43 8.56 6.24 -3.55
C LYS A 43 7.77 7.39 -2.90
N PRO A 44 8.39 8.54 -2.58
CA PRO A 44 7.67 9.66 -1.96
C PRO A 44 6.83 10.48 -2.95
N HIS A 45 7.03 10.29 -4.26
CA HIS A 45 6.47 11.15 -5.30
C HIS A 45 5.03 10.80 -5.68
N HIS A 46 4.38 11.69 -6.44
CA HIS A 46 3.04 11.54 -7.02
C HIS A 46 1.87 11.60 -6.04
N PHE A 47 2.14 11.89 -4.77
CA PHE A 47 1.12 12.22 -3.77
C PHE A 47 1.32 13.65 -3.28
N PRO A 48 0.23 14.43 -3.08
CA PRO A 48 0.28 15.75 -2.47
C PRO A 48 0.84 15.77 -1.05
N SER A 49 0.67 14.68 -0.30
CA SER A 49 1.22 14.53 1.05
C SER A 49 1.49 13.07 1.41
N PRO A 50 2.44 12.80 2.34
CA PRO A 50 2.66 11.46 2.86
C PRO A 50 1.42 10.85 3.53
N SER A 51 0.65 11.64 4.29
CA SER A 51 -0.57 11.17 4.95
C SER A 51 -1.64 10.71 3.96
N LEU A 52 -1.81 11.43 2.84
CA LEU A 52 -2.74 11.01 1.79
C LEU A 52 -2.28 9.71 1.12
N LYS A 53 -0.96 9.54 0.92
CA LYS A 53 -0.40 8.26 0.45
C LYS A 53 -0.81 7.12 1.38
N LEU A 54 -0.66 7.26 2.70
CA LEU A 54 -1.02 6.21 3.66
C LEU A 54 -2.53 5.88 3.66
N VAL A 55 -3.40 6.87 3.45
CA VAL A 55 -4.84 6.63 3.28
C VAL A 55 -5.08 5.75 2.04
N CYS A 56 -4.41 6.04 0.92
CA CYS A 56 -4.49 5.23 -0.29
C CYS A 56 -3.93 3.82 -0.07
N VAL A 57 -2.84 3.67 0.70
CA VAL A 57 -2.30 2.34 1.08
C VAL A 57 -3.33 1.52 1.86
N ARG A 58 -4.03 2.12 2.83
CA ARG A 58 -5.09 1.43 3.59
C ARG A 58 -6.24 0.97 2.68
N LYS A 59 -6.68 1.82 1.75
CA LYS A 59 -7.70 1.45 0.75
C LYS A 59 -7.21 0.33 -0.17
N TYR A 60 -5.95 0.38 -0.59
CA TYR A 60 -5.35 -0.65 -1.41
C TYR A 60 -5.36 -2.01 -0.69
N ALA A 61 -4.95 -2.04 0.59
CA ALA A 61 -5.04 -3.25 1.40
C ALA A 61 -6.47 -3.83 1.46
N GLN A 62 -7.48 -2.97 1.66
CA GLN A 62 -8.88 -3.37 1.68
C GLN A 62 -9.35 -3.99 0.36
N VAL A 63 -9.00 -3.37 -0.78
CA VAL A 63 -9.34 -3.91 -2.11
C VAL A 63 -8.68 -5.27 -2.35
N LEU A 64 -7.48 -5.48 -1.80
CA LEU A 64 -6.76 -6.75 -1.85
C LEU A 64 -7.18 -7.76 -0.76
N ASP A 65 -8.20 -7.46 0.04
CA ASP A 65 -8.67 -8.28 1.18
C ASP A 65 -7.53 -8.64 2.16
N LEU A 66 -6.61 -7.70 2.38
CA LEU A 66 -5.55 -7.82 3.36
C LEU A 66 -5.98 -7.12 4.65
N LYS A 67 -5.65 -7.71 5.81
CA LYS A 67 -5.85 -7.01 7.08
C LYS A 67 -4.86 -5.86 7.18
N ILE A 68 -5.31 -4.75 7.77
CA ILE A 68 -4.45 -3.58 7.99
C ILE A 68 -3.22 -3.94 8.82
N SER A 69 -3.33 -4.85 9.78
CA SER A 69 -2.21 -5.34 10.59
C SER A 69 -1.15 -6.13 9.81
N GLU A 70 -1.50 -6.71 8.66
CA GLU A 70 -0.55 -7.41 7.78
C GLU A 70 0.26 -6.41 6.94
N VAL A 71 -0.34 -5.26 6.63
CA VAL A 71 0.25 -4.21 5.80
C VAL A 71 1.00 -3.18 6.62
N PHE A 72 0.43 -2.76 7.75
CA PHE A 72 1.04 -1.85 8.72
C PHE A 72 1.39 -2.66 9.95
N GLN A 73 2.68 -2.87 10.17
CA GLN A 73 3.14 -3.43 11.44
C GLN A 73 2.83 -2.39 12.51
N THR A 74 1.83 -2.65 13.34
CA THR A 74 1.73 -2.00 14.62
C THR A 74 2.91 -2.49 15.44
N ASP A 75 3.78 -1.58 15.88
CA ASP A 75 4.62 -1.87 17.03
C ASP A 75 3.66 -2.15 18.20
N GLU A 76 3.24 -3.40 18.35
CA GLU A 76 2.76 -3.86 19.65
C GLU A 76 3.96 -3.71 20.57
N ILE A 77 3.96 -2.61 21.31
CA ILE A 77 4.81 -2.42 22.47
C ILE A 77 4.50 -3.62 23.38
N SER A 78 5.36 -4.63 23.31
CA SER A 78 5.47 -5.65 24.35
C SER A 78 5.70 -4.91 25.66
N THR A 79 4.60 -4.68 26.36
CA THR A 79 4.62 -4.29 27.76
C THR A 79 4.93 -5.56 28.53
N GLN A 80 6.20 -5.77 28.86
CA GLN A 80 6.65 -6.67 29.92
C GLN A 80 7.93 -6.11 30.53
#